data_AF-A0A354F6N3-F1
#
_entry.id   AF-A0A354F6N3-F1
#
_cell.length_a   1.000
_cell.length_b   1.000
_cell.length_c   1.000
_cell.angle_alpha   90.00
_cell.angle_beta   90.00
_cell.angle_gamma   90.00
#
_symmetry.space_group_name_H-M   'P 1'
#
loop_
_entity.id
_entity.type
_entity.pdbx_description
1 polymer ?
#
loop_
_entity_poly.entity_id
_entity_poly.type
_entity_poly.pdbx_seq_one_letter_code
_entity_poly.pdbx_strand_id
1 'polypeptide(L)'
;MFQTNIKERQRILRQAFWSGEMSYRRWRGIMRRGPEGHRKTFWQSFLYLPVRWLLHEIGEERFVEVWPEIRDEFSMDSPEERTAVNAWDAVWGMIAAGDSQYPVDPDVAMISRKRREILQLIVRNPGISAYSVAKKTGRDYSRIYKDIQTLIEKGMIESRPRVGSIRREMQLIPKRSGNPMLAGLI
;
A
#
# COMPACT_ATOMS: atom_id res chain seq x y z
N MET A 1 -5.67 19.66 -10.00
CA MET A 1 -6.07 18.86 -11.19
C MET A 1 -4.87 18.80 -12.13
N PHE A 2 -4.27 17.63 -12.35
CA PHE A 2 -3.22 17.49 -13.37
C PHE A 2 -3.89 17.36 -14.74
N GLN A 3 -4.05 18.47 -15.47
CA GLN A 3 -4.43 18.41 -16.89
C GLN A 3 -3.16 18.27 -17.73
N THR A 4 -2.57 17.07 -17.72
CA THR A 4 -1.37 16.77 -18.52
C THR A 4 -1.80 16.49 -19.97
N ASN A 5 -1.44 17.37 -20.90
CA ASN A 5 -1.67 17.11 -22.34
C ASN A 5 -0.74 15.96 -22.81
N ILE A 6 -1.11 15.25 -23.88
CA ILE A 6 -0.37 14.13 -24.50
C ILE A 6 1.12 14.45 -24.71
N LYS A 7 1.45 15.68 -25.15
CA LYS A 7 2.85 16.10 -25.34
C LYS A 7 3.65 16.08 -24.04
N GLU A 8 3.03 16.50 -22.95
CA GLU A 8 3.66 16.52 -21.63
C GLU A 8 3.82 15.11 -21.06
N ARG A 9 2.82 14.24 -21.21
CA ARG A 9 2.95 12.81 -20.86
C ARG A 9 4.10 12.14 -21.60
N GLN A 10 4.23 12.41 -22.89
CA GLN A 10 5.33 11.87 -23.69
C GLN A 10 6.69 12.41 -23.24
N ARG A 11 6.76 13.70 -22.86
CA ARG A 11 7.98 14.31 -22.30
C ARG A 11 8.38 13.65 -20.99
N ILE A 12 7.42 13.38 -20.09
CA ILE A 12 7.67 12.70 -18.81
C ILE A 12 8.18 11.28 -19.05
N LEU A 13 7.57 10.52 -19.98
CA LEU A 13 8.03 9.16 -20.29
C LEU A 13 9.47 9.08 -20.81
N ARG A 14 9.96 10.11 -21.50
CA ARG A 14 11.36 10.15 -21.93
C ARG A 14 12.37 10.17 -20.78
N GLN A 15 11.95 10.50 -19.56
CA GLN A 15 12.81 10.41 -18.37
C GLN A 15 13.18 8.96 -18.05
N ALA A 16 12.26 8.00 -18.27
CA ALA A 16 12.50 6.58 -18.04
C ALA A 16 12.92 5.82 -19.31
N PHE A 17 12.49 6.28 -20.48
CA PHE A 17 12.68 5.58 -21.75
C PHE A 17 13.42 6.47 -22.76
N TRP A 18 14.61 6.95 -22.37
CA TRP A 18 15.41 7.95 -23.09
C TRP A 18 15.64 7.64 -24.58
N SER A 19 15.87 6.37 -24.93
CA SER A 19 16.28 5.94 -26.26
C SER A 19 15.21 5.20 -27.08
N GLY A 20 13.95 5.11 -26.62
CA GLY A 20 12.95 4.22 -27.21
C GLY A 20 11.71 4.88 -27.80
N GLU A 21 11.06 4.17 -28.74
CA GLU A 21 9.70 4.44 -29.27
C GLU A 21 8.57 4.18 -28.24
N MET A 22 8.83 4.36 -26.94
CA MET A 22 7.83 4.12 -25.92
C MET A 22 6.78 5.24 -25.95
N SER A 23 5.71 5.02 -26.73
CA SER A 23 4.56 5.92 -26.73
C SER A 23 3.78 5.80 -25.42
N TYR A 24 3.16 6.89 -24.98
CA TYR A 24 2.28 6.87 -23.80
C TYR A 24 1.17 5.82 -23.92
N ARG A 25 0.61 5.62 -25.12
CA ARG A 25 -0.42 4.58 -25.36
C ARG A 25 0.13 3.18 -25.11
N ARG A 26 1.34 2.87 -25.62
CA ARG A 26 2.00 1.57 -25.42
C ARG A 26 2.33 1.35 -23.94
N TRP A 27 2.97 2.33 -23.31
CA TRP A 27 3.30 2.30 -21.89
C TRP A 27 2.05 2.07 -21.02
N ARG A 28 0.97 2.83 -21.28
CA ARG A 28 -0.28 2.67 -20.54
C ARG A 28 -0.91 1.29 -20.76
N GLY A 29 -0.79 0.74 -21.97
CA GLY A 29 -1.21 -0.63 -22.28
C GLY A 29 -0.46 -1.68 -21.45
N ILE A 30 0.86 -1.53 -21.32
CA ILE A 30 1.71 -2.39 -20.48
C ILE A 30 1.29 -2.27 -19.01
N MET A 31 1.17 -1.04 -18.49
CA MET A 31 0.79 -0.79 -17.09
C MET A 31 -0.56 -1.40 -16.71
N ARG A 32 -1.50 -1.51 -17.67
CA ARG A 32 -2.80 -2.15 -17.46
C ARG A 32 -2.70 -3.68 -17.40
N ARG A 33 -1.86 -4.29 -18.23
CA ARG A 33 -1.70 -5.76 -18.27
C ARG A 33 -1.01 -6.29 -17.03
N GLY A 34 -0.07 -5.53 -16.47
CA GLY A 34 0.72 -5.93 -15.32
C GLY A 34 2.17 -6.24 -15.69
N PRO A 35 3.00 -6.58 -14.71
CA PRO A 35 4.44 -6.70 -14.86
C PRO A 35 4.90 -8.00 -15.54
N GLU A 36 4.05 -9.04 -15.63
CA GLU A 36 4.36 -10.28 -16.33
C GLU A 36 4.78 -10.00 -17.79
N GLY A 37 5.96 -10.50 -18.20
CA GLY A 37 6.56 -10.24 -19.52
C GLY A 37 7.04 -8.80 -19.75
N HIS A 38 6.86 -7.90 -18.78
CA HIS A 38 7.16 -6.46 -18.90
C HIS A 38 7.89 -5.87 -17.68
N ARG A 39 8.47 -6.70 -16.81
CA ARG A 39 9.12 -6.28 -15.54
C ARG A 39 10.08 -5.10 -15.68
N LYS A 40 10.97 -5.12 -16.68
CA LYS A 40 11.89 -4.00 -16.98
C LYS A 40 11.17 -2.67 -17.22
N THR A 41 10.00 -2.67 -17.86
CA THR A 41 9.21 -1.45 -18.09
C THR A 41 8.67 -0.91 -16.78
N PHE A 42 8.26 -1.78 -15.86
CA PHE A 42 7.84 -1.39 -14.51
C PHE A 42 9.02 -0.85 -13.71
N TRP A 43 10.12 -1.60 -13.60
CA TRP A 43 11.34 -1.15 -12.92
C TRP A 43 11.79 0.24 -13.40
N GLN A 44 11.94 0.46 -14.71
CA GLN A 44 12.30 1.77 -15.27
C GLN A 44 11.29 2.86 -14.92
N SER A 45 10.00 2.53 -14.93
CA SER A 45 8.95 3.52 -14.61
C SER A 45 9.01 3.95 -13.15
N PHE A 46 9.17 3.00 -12.24
CA PHE A 46 9.25 3.28 -10.81
C PHE A 46 10.58 3.92 -10.41
N LEU A 47 11.67 3.63 -11.12
CA LEU A 47 12.96 4.24 -10.84
C LEU A 47 13.05 5.71 -11.31
N TYR A 48 12.50 6.02 -12.50
CA TYR A 48 12.80 7.30 -13.16
C TYR A 48 11.60 8.24 -13.33
N LEU A 49 10.35 7.76 -13.21
CA LEU A 49 9.19 8.63 -13.39
C LEU A 49 8.79 9.32 -12.08
N PRO A 50 8.26 10.56 -12.14
CA PRO A 50 7.83 11.27 -10.94
C PRO A 50 6.72 10.51 -10.19
N VAL A 51 6.91 10.28 -8.90
CA VAL A 51 6.01 9.49 -8.03
C VAL A 51 4.54 9.88 -8.19
N ARG A 52 4.24 11.18 -8.05
CA ARG A 52 2.86 11.69 -8.14
C ARG A 52 2.23 11.45 -9.51
N TRP A 53 3.02 11.59 -10.58
CA TRP A 53 2.54 11.37 -11.93
C TRP A 53 2.27 9.88 -12.16
N LEU A 54 3.20 9.01 -11.77
CA LEU A 54 3.06 7.57 -11.94
C LEU A 54 1.85 7.04 -11.18
N LEU A 55 1.69 7.41 -9.90
CA LEU A 55 0.53 7.06 -9.08
C LEU A 55 -0.79 7.54 -9.69
N HIS A 56 -0.83 8.78 -10.19
CA HIS A 56 -2.02 9.30 -10.86
C HIS A 56 -2.38 8.49 -12.10
N GLU A 57 -1.37 8.10 -12.88
CA GLU A 57 -1.57 7.35 -14.11
C GLU A 57 -1.98 5.90 -13.84
N ILE A 58 -1.34 5.18 -12.92
CA ILE A 58 -1.66 3.75 -12.66
C ILE A 58 -2.83 3.56 -11.71
N GLY A 59 -3.07 4.50 -10.79
CA GLY A 59 -4.07 4.42 -9.73
C GLY A 59 -3.55 3.71 -8.48
N GLU A 60 -4.03 4.15 -7.32
CA GLU A 60 -3.59 3.65 -6.00
C GLU A 60 -3.83 2.15 -5.81
N GLU A 61 -5.01 1.66 -6.22
CA GLU A 61 -5.36 0.24 -6.11
C GLU A 61 -4.37 -0.65 -6.86
N ARG A 62 -4.08 -0.29 -8.11
CA ARG A 62 -3.13 -1.02 -8.95
C ARG A 62 -1.70 -0.90 -8.43
N PHE A 63 -1.34 0.26 -7.89
CA PHE A 63 -0.05 0.46 -7.25
C PHE A 63 0.15 -0.47 -6.06
N VAL A 64 -0.85 -0.59 -5.17
CA VAL A 64 -0.78 -1.50 -4.01
C VAL A 64 -0.59 -2.95 -4.44
N GLU A 65 -1.21 -3.36 -5.55
CA GLU A 65 -1.05 -4.70 -6.14
C GLU A 65 0.33 -4.93 -6.74
N VAL A 66 0.82 -4.00 -7.56
CA VAL A 66 1.99 -4.20 -8.39
C VAL A 66 3.29 -3.99 -7.62
N TRP A 67 3.36 -3.01 -6.71
CA TRP A 67 4.61 -2.66 -6.06
C TRP A 67 5.28 -3.85 -5.35
N PRO A 68 4.57 -4.67 -4.54
CA PRO A 68 5.17 -5.85 -3.91
C PRO A 68 5.74 -6.87 -4.90
N GLU A 69 5.21 -6.94 -6.13
CA GLU A 69 5.64 -7.91 -7.16
C GLU A 69 6.93 -7.52 -7.88
N ILE A 70 7.19 -6.20 -8.00
CA ILE A 70 8.35 -5.67 -8.72
C ILE A 70 9.44 -5.11 -7.80
N ARG A 71 9.17 -5.05 -6.49
CA ARG A 71 10.07 -4.44 -5.50
C ARG A 71 11.43 -5.12 -5.45
N ASP A 72 11.47 -6.43 -5.67
CA ASP A 72 12.67 -7.27 -5.67
C ASP A 72 13.56 -7.10 -6.92
N GLU A 73 13.05 -6.45 -7.96
CA GLU A 73 13.83 -6.09 -9.16
C GLU A 73 14.85 -4.97 -8.89
N PHE A 74 14.75 -4.29 -7.74
CA PHE A 74 15.63 -3.18 -7.36
C PHE A 74 16.81 -3.69 -6.53
N SER A 75 18.02 -3.24 -6.89
CA SER A 75 19.23 -3.53 -6.12
C SER A 75 19.33 -2.61 -4.91
N MET A 76 19.49 -3.21 -3.72
CA MET A 76 19.75 -2.46 -2.48
C MET A 76 21.19 -1.93 -2.38
N ASP A 77 22.08 -2.38 -3.26
CA ASP A 77 23.48 -1.96 -3.31
C ASP A 77 23.63 -0.61 -4.02
N SER A 78 22.75 -0.33 -4.99
CA SER A 78 22.68 0.97 -5.67
C SER A 78 22.01 2.02 -4.76
N PRO A 79 22.69 3.13 -4.39
CA PRO A 79 22.09 4.18 -3.55
C PRO A 79 20.82 4.80 -4.17
N GLU A 80 20.78 4.91 -5.50
CA GLU A 80 19.67 5.49 -6.25
C GLU A 80 18.45 4.57 -6.21
N GLU A 81 18.62 3.29 -6.51
CA GLU A 81 17.55 2.29 -6.45
C GLU A 81 17.07 2.08 -5.02
N ARG A 82 17.98 2.02 -4.04
CA ARG A 82 17.61 1.97 -2.62
C ARG A 82 16.78 3.17 -2.19
N THR A 83 17.12 4.36 -2.66
CA THR A 83 16.33 5.58 -2.38
C THR A 83 14.93 5.49 -2.99
N ALA A 84 14.83 4.99 -4.23
CA ALA A 84 13.55 4.76 -4.90
C ALA A 84 12.71 3.72 -4.15
N VAL A 85 13.28 2.57 -3.77
CA VAL A 85 12.60 1.52 -2.98
C VAL A 85 12.06 2.11 -1.68
N ASN A 86 12.88 2.82 -0.90
CA ASN A 86 12.44 3.41 0.36
C ASN A 86 11.29 4.42 0.17
N ALA A 87 11.36 5.24 -0.88
CA ALA A 87 10.29 6.19 -1.20
C ALA A 87 8.99 5.48 -1.58
N TRP A 88 9.06 4.43 -2.41
CA TRP A 88 7.90 3.67 -2.83
C TRP A 88 7.32 2.80 -1.73
N ASP A 89 8.15 2.22 -0.86
CA ASP A 89 7.71 1.50 0.34
C ASP A 89 6.94 2.43 1.27
N ALA A 90 7.42 3.66 1.48
CA ALA A 90 6.72 4.64 2.30
C ALA A 90 5.35 5.04 1.71
N VAL A 91 5.31 5.26 0.40
CA VAL A 91 4.05 5.55 -0.32
C VAL A 91 3.10 4.35 -0.25
N TRP A 92 3.61 3.13 -0.43
CA TRP A 92 2.83 1.90 -0.33
C TRP A 92 2.26 1.72 1.07
N GLY A 93 3.07 1.87 2.11
CA GLY A 93 2.62 1.76 3.50
C GLY A 93 1.49 2.76 3.81
N MET A 94 1.64 4.01 3.37
CA MET A 94 0.60 5.04 3.53
C MET A 94 -0.72 4.68 2.83
N ILE A 95 -0.68 4.16 1.61
CA ILE A 95 -1.88 3.83 0.82
C ILE A 95 -2.49 2.49 1.27
N ALA A 96 -1.67 1.48 1.54
CA ALA A 96 -2.13 0.13 1.85
C ALA A 96 -2.61 0.00 3.30
N ALA A 97 -1.86 0.59 4.24
CA ALA A 97 -2.04 0.39 5.67
C ALA A 97 -2.10 1.68 6.49
N GLY A 98 -1.91 2.85 5.88
CA GLY A 98 -2.12 4.14 6.55
C GLY A 98 -0.94 4.61 7.38
N ASP A 99 0.23 3.98 7.24
CA ASP A 99 1.49 4.29 7.93
C ASP A 99 2.66 4.09 6.96
N SER A 100 3.49 5.12 6.77
CA SER A 100 4.67 5.08 5.89
C SER A 100 5.76 4.10 6.32
N GLN A 101 5.72 3.64 7.57
CA GLN A 101 6.67 2.65 8.08
C GLN A 101 6.08 1.23 8.10
N TYR A 102 4.85 1.06 7.61
CA TYR A 102 4.25 -0.27 7.49
C TYR A 102 5.02 -1.08 6.43
N PRO A 103 5.52 -2.28 6.76
CA PRO A 103 6.34 -3.07 5.84
C PRO A 103 5.54 -3.51 4.61
N VAL A 104 6.18 -3.49 3.44
CA VAL A 104 5.55 -3.99 2.21
C VAL A 104 5.24 -5.47 2.33
N ASP A 105 4.00 -5.82 2.06
CA ASP A 105 3.46 -7.15 2.29
C ASP A 105 2.47 -7.54 1.17
N PRO A 106 2.81 -8.54 0.33
CA PRO A 106 1.92 -9.02 -0.72
C PRO A 106 0.54 -9.46 -0.21
N ASP A 107 0.42 -9.97 1.02
CA ASP A 107 -0.87 -10.41 1.55
C ASP A 107 -1.85 -9.24 1.73
N VAL A 108 -1.35 -8.03 2.00
CA VAL A 108 -2.16 -6.81 2.10
C VAL A 108 -2.68 -6.39 0.72
N ALA A 109 -1.93 -6.66 -0.34
CA ALA A 109 -2.40 -6.44 -1.70
C ALA A 109 -3.56 -7.38 -2.09
N MET A 110 -3.61 -8.58 -1.51
CA MET A 110 -4.63 -9.60 -1.81
C MET A 110 -5.97 -9.40 -1.09
N ILE A 111 -6.05 -8.50 -0.10
CA ILE A 111 -7.31 -8.24 0.61
C ILE A 111 -8.10 -7.11 -0.08
N SER A 112 -9.43 -7.23 -0.02
CA SER A 112 -10.33 -6.21 -0.60
C SER A 112 -10.06 -4.81 -0.05
N ARG A 113 -10.29 -3.77 -0.86
CA ARG A 113 -10.20 -2.37 -0.44
C ARG A 113 -10.89 -2.07 0.90
N LYS A 114 -12.12 -2.58 1.11
CA LYS A 114 -12.86 -2.40 2.37
C LYS A 114 -12.15 -2.96 3.59
N ARG A 115 -11.37 -4.03 3.43
CA ARG A 115 -10.55 -4.62 4.50
C ARG A 115 -9.27 -3.82 4.71
N ARG A 116 -8.66 -3.28 3.64
CA ARG A 116 -7.56 -2.32 3.78
C ARG A 116 -7.99 -1.06 4.52
N GLU A 117 -9.18 -0.54 4.27
CA GLU A 117 -9.73 0.60 5.02
C GLU A 117 -9.87 0.29 6.53
N ILE A 118 -10.28 -0.95 6.89
CA ILE A 118 -10.30 -1.40 8.29
C ILE A 118 -8.88 -1.50 8.85
N LEU A 119 -7.95 -2.10 8.11
CA LEU A 119 -6.54 -2.20 8.50
C LEU A 119 -5.96 -0.80 8.77
N GLN A 120 -6.16 0.14 7.86
CA GLN A 120 -5.74 1.54 8.01
C GLN A 120 -6.31 2.18 9.28
N LEU A 121 -7.58 1.93 9.56
CA LEU A 121 -8.22 2.48 10.76
C LEU A 121 -7.57 1.92 12.04
N ILE A 122 -7.25 0.63 12.05
CA ILE A 122 -6.61 -0.04 13.19
C ILE A 122 -5.15 0.41 13.35
N VAL A 123 -4.38 0.48 12.26
CA VAL A 123 -2.98 0.94 12.27
C VAL A 123 -2.88 2.36 12.80
N ARG A 124 -3.81 3.25 12.40
CA ARG A 124 -3.87 4.64 12.89
C ARG A 124 -4.45 4.79 14.29
N ASN A 125 -5.17 3.80 14.79
CA ASN A 125 -5.80 3.81 16.12
C ASN A 125 -5.55 2.48 16.85
N PRO A 126 -4.30 2.14 17.20
CA PRO A 126 -4.02 0.89 17.90
C PRO A 126 -4.78 0.83 19.23
N GLY A 127 -5.34 -0.33 19.53
CA GLY A 127 -6.20 -0.52 20.69
C GLY A 127 -7.69 -0.24 20.45
N ILE A 128 -8.10 0.11 19.22
CA ILE A 128 -9.50 0.31 18.86
C ILE A 128 -10.31 -0.99 19.01
N SER A 129 -11.53 -0.90 19.54
CA SER A 129 -12.45 -2.05 19.63
C SER A 129 -13.20 -2.29 18.32
N ALA A 130 -13.61 -3.54 18.07
CA ALA A 130 -14.40 -3.90 16.88
C ALA A 130 -15.70 -3.07 16.76
N TYR A 131 -16.33 -2.76 17.89
CA TYR A 131 -17.51 -1.89 17.93
C TYR A 131 -17.19 -0.47 17.44
N SER A 132 -16.06 0.09 17.88
CA SER A 132 -15.61 1.41 17.46
C SER A 132 -15.26 1.44 15.97
N VAL A 133 -14.68 0.36 15.43
CA VAL A 133 -14.47 0.18 13.98
C VAL A 133 -15.80 0.21 13.23
N ALA A 134 -16.80 -0.55 13.68
CA ALA A 134 -18.12 -0.57 13.06
C ALA A 134 -18.80 0.80 13.07
N LYS A 135 -18.75 1.50 14.22
CA LYS A 135 -19.29 2.86 14.37
C LYS A 135 -18.59 3.86 13.45
N LYS A 136 -17.25 3.87 13.41
CA LYS A 136 -16.47 4.81 12.57
C LYS A 136 -16.65 4.55 11.08
N THR A 137 -16.84 3.30 10.67
CA THR A 137 -17.05 2.93 9.26
C THR A 137 -18.51 3.01 8.82
N GLY A 138 -19.46 3.17 9.77
CA GLY A 138 -20.90 3.14 9.48
C GLY A 138 -21.38 1.78 8.94
N ARG A 139 -20.65 0.71 9.21
CA ARG A 139 -20.92 -0.64 8.69
C ARG A 139 -21.50 -1.54 9.79
N ASP A 140 -22.33 -2.49 9.38
CA ASP A 140 -22.89 -3.50 10.26
C ASP A 140 -21.78 -4.26 11.03
N TYR A 141 -22.01 -4.44 12.34
CA TYR A 141 -21.03 -5.05 13.25
C TYR A 141 -20.68 -6.48 12.85
N SER A 142 -21.66 -7.30 12.43
CA SER A 142 -21.40 -8.70 12.06
C SER A 142 -20.48 -8.81 10.84
N ARG A 143 -20.62 -7.89 9.87
CA ARG A 143 -19.75 -7.81 8.69
C ARG A 143 -18.35 -7.34 9.06
N ILE A 144 -18.25 -6.34 9.93
CA ILE A 144 -16.95 -5.84 10.44
C ILE A 144 -16.22 -6.92 11.20
N TYR A 145 -16.93 -7.66 12.06
CA TYR A 145 -16.35 -8.74 12.82
C TYR A 145 -15.76 -9.83 11.91
N LYS A 146 -16.47 -10.22 10.84
CA LYS A 146 -15.94 -11.16 9.82
C LYS A 146 -14.69 -10.62 9.13
N ASP A 147 -14.70 -9.36 8.71
CA ASP A 147 -13.52 -8.73 8.08
C ASP A 147 -12.33 -8.68 9.05
N ILE A 148 -12.56 -8.39 10.34
CA ILE A 148 -11.53 -8.41 11.38
C ILE A 148 -10.97 -9.83 11.57
N GLN A 149 -11.81 -10.86 11.60
CA GLN A 149 -11.32 -12.24 11.71
C GLN A 149 -10.41 -12.60 10.54
N THR A 150 -10.78 -12.25 9.30
CA THR A 150 -9.91 -12.45 8.14
C THR A 150 -8.57 -11.72 8.27
N LEU A 151 -8.54 -10.51 8.83
CA LEU A 151 -7.29 -9.77 9.06
C LEU A 151 -6.42 -10.42 10.16
N ILE A 152 -7.05 -11.03 11.17
CA ILE A 152 -6.36 -11.80 12.23
C ILE A 152 -5.77 -13.09 11.64
N GLU A 153 -6.57 -13.84 10.86
CA GLU A 153 -6.16 -15.09 10.20
C GLU A 153 -4.97 -14.86 9.25
N LYS A 154 -4.97 -13.73 8.53
CA LYS A 154 -3.86 -13.30 7.67
C LYS A 154 -2.66 -12.70 8.43
N GLY A 155 -2.71 -12.66 9.77
CA GLY A 155 -1.60 -12.19 10.59
C GLY A 155 -1.27 -10.70 10.47
N MET A 156 -2.21 -9.88 9.98
CA MET A 156 -2.02 -8.43 9.84
C MET A 156 -2.30 -7.70 11.16
N ILE A 157 -3.26 -8.20 11.92
CA ILE A 157 -3.65 -7.67 13.23
C ILE A 157 -3.75 -8.79 14.26
N GLU A 158 -3.88 -8.41 15.52
CA GLU A 158 -4.21 -9.28 16.63
C GLU A 158 -5.31 -8.68 17.49
N SER A 159 -5.99 -9.55 18.23
CA SER A 159 -7.02 -9.16 19.20
C SER A 159 -6.54 -9.58 20.59
N ARG A 160 -6.44 -8.62 21.51
CA ARG A 160 -5.99 -8.86 22.89
C ARG A 160 -7.00 -8.31 23.90
N PRO A 161 -7.15 -8.91 25.09
CA PRO A 161 -7.91 -8.31 26.17
C PRO A 161 -7.29 -6.96 26.56
N ARG A 162 -8.13 -5.96 26.78
CA ARG A 162 -7.69 -4.67 27.31
C ARG A 162 -7.21 -4.83 28.75
N VAL A 163 -5.98 -4.41 29.02
CA VAL A 163 -5.44 -4.39 30.38
C VAL A 163 -6.14 -3.28 31.19
N GLY A 164 -6.58 -3.59 32.40
CA GLY A 164 -7.19 -2.62 33.33
C GLY A 164 -8.69 -2.37 33.15
N SER A 165 -9.38 -3.03 32.20
CA SER A 165 -10.84 -2.93 32.10
C SER A 165 -11.54 -4.02 32.91
N ILE A 166 -12.52 -3.62 33.73
CA ILE A 166 -13.37 -4.54 34.52
C ILE A 166 -14.18 -5.48 33.60
N ARG A 167 -14.52 -5.01 32.39
CA ARG A 167 -15.13 -5.82 31.33
C ARG A 167 -14.03 -6.37 30.43
N ARG A 168 -14.14 -7.63 29.97
CA ARG A 168 -13.25 -8.22 28.95
C ARG A 168 -13.49 -7.59 27.58
N GLU A 169 -13.10 -6.32 27.41
CA GLU A 169 -13.14 -5.65 26.12
C GLU A 169 -11.91 -6.06 25.30
N MET A 170 -12.14 -6.48 24.05
CA MET A 170 -11.06 -6.85 23.14
C MET A 170 -10.59 -5.62 22.35
N GLN A 171 -9.28 -5.47 22.25
CA GLN A 171 -8.60 -4.42 21.52
C GLN A 171 -7.88 -4.98 20.31
N LEU A 172 -7.93 -4.25 19.20
CA LEU A 172 -7.27 -4.61 17.95
C LEU A 172 -5.94 -3.87 17.84
N ILE A 173 -4.88 -4.62 17.58
CA ILE A 173 -3.51 -4.09 17.50
C ILE A 173 -2.91 -4.54 16.16
N PRO A 174 -2.23 -3.65 15.42
CA PRO A 174 -1.48 -4.06 14.22
C PRO A 174 -0.28 -4.93 14.62
N LYS A 175 -0.12 -6.10 13.98
CA LYS A 175 1.05 -6.96 14.23
C LYS A 175 2.33 -6.42 13.59
N ARG A 176 2.17 -5.63 12.53
CA ARG A 176 3.24 -5.07 11.72
C ARG A 176 3.05 -3.56 11.73
N SER A 177 3.63 -2.86 12.71
CA SER A 177 3.66 -1.39 12.73
C SER A 177 5.11 -0.96 12.89
N GLY A 178 5.55 -0.02 12.06
CA GLY A 178 6.92 0.53 12.14
C GLY A 178 7.13 1.40 13.38
N ASN A 179 6.06 1.68 14.13
CA ASN A 179 6.13 2.33 15.42
C ASN A 179 6.08 1.30 16.57
N PRO A 180 7.21 0.92 17.17
CA PRO A 180 7.25 -0.06 18.26
C PRO A 180 6.48 0.39 19.51
N MET A 181 6.27 1.69 19.73
CA MET A 181 5.42 2.23 20.81
C MET A 181 3.93 1.92 20.59
N LEU A 182 3.52 1.58 19.36
CA LEU A 182 2.16 1.17 19.01
C LEU A 182 1.98 -0.36 19.00
N ALA A 183 3.07 -1.11 18.79
CA ALA A 183 3.08 -2.58 18.82
C ALA A 183 3.21 -3.14 20.26
N GLY A 184 3.76 -2.35 21.17
CA GLY A 184 3.79 -2.61 22.61
C GLY A 184 3.17 -1.46 23.36
N LEU A 185 1.87 -1.56 23.68
CA LEU A 185 1.29 -0.81 24.80
C LEU A 185 1.99 -1.30 26.08
N ILE A 186 3.07 -0.61 26.45
CA ILE A 186 3.60 -0.57 27.82
C ILE A 186 3.09 0.73 28.44
#